data_AF-A0AAD7NDF5-F1
#
_entry.id   AF-A0AAD7NDF5-F1
#
_cell.length_a   1.000
_cell.length_b   1.000
_cell.length_c   1.000
_cell.angle_alpha   90.00
_cell.angle_beta   90.00
_cell.angle_gamma   90.00
#
_symmetry.space_group_name_H-M   'P 1'
#
loop_
_entity.id
_entity.type
_entity.pdbx_description
1 polymer ?
#
loop_
_entity_poly.entity_id
_entity_poly.type
_entity_poly.pdbx_seq_one_letter_code
_entity_poly.pdbx_strand_id
1 'polypeptide(L)'
;MQGEMPLLRHITLLPIGFDPRATKWPPAMFEHAPLLTSVVLGVSFMVDCMQLPWGNLTHLEARCFYEYECTDVLRAATNLVYCKLNVIQNPTSMAAASVPVHLHLRDFILCPEDHNNVWQWGLLDSLTLPALRTVQIPQRNIPLDSLRAFLLRSQCTLEELRITGATSTEAVFREVLPAVGTIVVEPSVTSWPI
;
A
#
# COMPACT_ATOMS: atom_id res chain seq x y z
N MET A 1 19.71 14.81 23.76
CA MET A 1 20.31 15.26 22.50
C MET A 1 19.37 14.84 21.38
N GLN A 2 18.68 15.79 20.75
CA GLN A 2 17.96 15.53 19.50
C GLN A 2 19.02 15.35 18.42
N GLY A 3 19.16 14.15 17.86
CA GLY A 3 20.01 13.94 16.69
C GLY A 3 19.29 14.53 15.49
N GLU A 4 19.92 15.47 14.79
CA GLU A 4 19.44 15.91 13.48
C GLU A 4 20.01 14.97 12.41
N MET A 5 19.15 14.51 11.49
CA MET A 5 19.57 13.68 10.36
C MET A 5 19.23 14.37 9.03
N PRO A 6 19.80 15.55 8.74
CA PRO A 6 19.37 16.40 7.61
C PRO A 6 19.60 15.76 6.24
N LEU A 7 20.51 14.78 6.16
CA LEU A 7 20.85 14.07 4.93
C LEU A 7 20.18 12.70 4.80
N LEU A 8 19.39 12.26 5.79
CA LEU A 8 18.73 10.96 5.76
C LEU A 8 17.67 10.95 4.66
N ARG A 9 17.78 9.99 3.72
CA ARG A 9 16.86 9.83 2.58
C ARG A 9 16.02 8.57 2.63
N HIS A 10 16.56 7.54 3.24
CA HIS A 10 15.95 6.23 3.36
C HIS A 10 16.11 5.71 4.78
N ILE A 11 15.05 5.08 5.30
CA ILE A 11 15.09 4.38 6.57
C ILE A 11 14.31 3.08 6.49
N THR A 12 14.82 2.06 7.16
CA THR A 12 14.12 0.79 7.39
C THR A 12 13.94 0.60 8.89
N LEU A 13 12.69 0.47 9.32
CA LEU A 13 12.30 0.31 10.73
C LEU A 13 11.69 -1.08 10.91
N LEU A 14 12.46 -1.99 11.51
CA LEU A 14 12.05 -3.37 11.80
C LEU A 14 12.13 -3.58 13.31
N PRO A 15 11.04 -3.32 14.06
CA PRO A 15 11.08 -3.39 15.50
C PRO A 15 11.03 -4.86 15.92
N ILE A 16 11.95 -5.27 16.78
CA ILE A 16 11.99 -6.61 17.37
C ILE A 16 11.50 -6.49 18.81
N GLY A 17 10.36 -7.11 19.13
CA GLY A 17 9.81 -7.15 20.49
C GLY A 17 9.23 -5.82 21.00
N PHE A 18 8.79 -4.96 20.09
CA PHE A 18 8.22 -3.64 20.42
C PHE A 18 6.71 -3.71 20.67
N ASP A 19 6.25 -3.08 21.75
CA ASP A 19 4.84 -2.76 21.96
C ASP A 19 4.56 -1.33 21.48
N PRO A 20 3.88 -1.15 20.32
CA PRO A 20 3.57 0.19 19.79
C PRO A 20 2.69 1.04 20.70
N ARG A 21 2.04 0.46 21.71
CA ARG A 21 1.19 1.18 22.65
C ARG A 21 1.99 1.79 23.81
N ALA A 22 3.22 1.33 24.05
CA ALA A 22 3.98 1.69 25.24
C ALA A 22 4.74 3.02 25.10
N THR A 23 5.20 3.39 23.90
CA THR A 23 6.00 4.61 23.69
C THR A 23 5.89 5.14 22.25
N LYS A 24 5.96 6.46 22.08
CA LYS A 24 6.11 7.09 20.75
C LYS A 24 7.43 6.63 20.11
N TRP A 25 7.34 6.07 18.91
CA TRP A 25 8.44 5.48 18.17
C TRP A 25 8.18 5.64 16.67
N PRO A 26 9.19 5.97 15.85
CA PRO A 26 10.61 6.12 16.21
C PRO A 26 10.90 7.44 16.95
N PRO A 27 12.11 7.63 17.54
CA PRO A 27 12.43 8.86 18.27
C PRO A 27 12.25 10.11 17.40
N ALA A 28 11.92 11.25 18.02
CA ALA A 28 11.71 12.57 17.38
C ALA A 28 12.86 13.06 16.46
N MET A 29 14.00 12.36 16.45
CA MET A 29 15.13 12.63 15.55
C MET A 29 14.77 12.56 14.07
N PHE A 30 13.77 11.77 13.68
CA PHE A 30 13.36 11.63 12.28
C PHE A 30 12.43 12.74 11.79
N GLU A 31 11.78 13.46 12.70
CA GLU A 31 10.94 14.62 12.37
C GLU A 31 11.74 15.71 11.64
N HIS A 32 13.04 15.79 11.94
CA HIS A 32 13.98 16.76 11.36
C HIS A 32 14.83 16.15 10.23
N ALA A 33 14.30 15.18 9.51
CA ALA A 33 14.91 14.60 8.31
C ALA A 33 14.21 15.08 7.03
N PRO A 34 14.39 16.36 6.61
CA PRO A 34 13.64 16.95 5.49
C PRO A 34 13.88 16.25 4.16
N LEU A 35 15.01 15.54 4.00
CA LEU A 35 15.32 14.78 2.79
C LEU A 35 14.82 13.34 2.82
N LEU A 36 14.10 12.91 3.87
CA LEU A 36 13.57 11.56 3.96
C LEU A 36 12.45 11.37 2.94
N THR A 37 12.70 10.48 1.97
CA THR A 37 11.78 10.22 0.86
C THR A 37 11.34 8.77 0.78
N SER A 38 12.02 7.86 1.49
CA SER A 38 11.78 6.42 1.42
C SER A 38 11.77 5.79 2.81
N VAL A 39 10.73 5.01 3.10
CA VAL A 39 10.56 4.32 4.38
C VAL A 39 10.13 2.87 4.12
N VAL A 40 10.75 1.95 4.85
CA VAL A 40 10.29 0.55 4.98
C VAL A 40 9.88 0.32 6.43
N LEU A 41 8.63 -0.06 6.65
CA LEU A 41 8.06 -0.38 7.95
C LEU A 41 7.85 -1.89 8.06
N GLY A 42 8.41 -2.48 9.11
CA GLY A 42 8.13 -3.84 9.54
C GLY A 42 6.76 -3.96 10.20
N VAL A 43 6.65 -4.92 11.12
CA VAL A 43 5.39 -5.25 11.80
C VAL A 43 5.11 -4.31 12.98
N SER A 44 3.83 -4.16 13.34
CA SER A 44 3.37 -3.49 14.57
C SER A 44 3.67 -1.99 14.67
N PHE A 45 3.28 -1.21 13.65
CA PHE A 45 3.40 0.24 13.66
C PHE A 45 2.05 0.94 13.61
N MET A 46 1.85 1.92 14.49
CA MET A 46 0.74 2.86 14.42
C MET A 46 1.24 4.19 13.86
N VAL A 47 0.58 4.69 12.81
CA VAL A 47 0.97 5.94 12.13
C VAL A 47 1.01 7.12 13.09
N ASP A 48 0.03 7.23 13.98
CA ASP A 48 -0.07 8.30 14.98
C ASP A 48 1.06 8.28 16.03
N CYS A 49 1.74 7.14 16.19
CA CYS A 49 2.87 7.00 17.10
C CYS A 49 4.22 7.37 16.45
N MET A 50 4.24 7.53 15.11
CA MET A 50 5.44 7.75 14.32
C MET A 50 5.63 9.23 13.96
N GLN A 51 6.77 9.79 14.37
CA GLN A 51 7.18 11.15 13.99
C GLN A 51 8.07 11.10 12.73
N LEU A 52 7.44 10.92 11.58
CA LEU A 52 8.10 10.95 10.27
C LEU A 52 7.58 12.14 9.45
N PRO A 53 8.41 12.72 8.56
CA PRO A 53 7.99 13.73 7.60
C PRO A 53 7.18 13.07 6.47
N TRP A 54 5.99 12.55 6.79
CA TRP A 54 5.14 11.78 5.87
C TRP A 54 4.90 12.47 4.53
N GLY A 55 4.70 13.79 4.55
CA GLY A 55 4.52 14.59 3.35
C GLY A 55 5.71 14.58 2.38
N ASN A 56 6.92 14.21 2.81
CA ASN A 56 8.10 14.13 1.94
C ASN A 56 8.28 12.73 1.34
N LEU A 57 7.54 11.74 1.81
CA LEU A 57 7.69 10.37 1.37
C LEU A 57 7.16 10.19 -0.06
N THR A 58 8.01 9.61 -0.90
CA THR A 58 7.70 9.19 -2.26
C THR A 58 7.68 7.67 -2.40
N HIS A 59 8.31 6.95 -1.47
CA HIS A 59 8.40 5.50 -1.48
C HIS A 59 8.05 4.94 -0.10
N LEU A 60 7.07 4.04 -0.05
CA LEU A 60 6.66 3.37 1.17
C LEU A 60 6.57 1.86 0.94
N GLU A 61 7.19 1.08 1.81
CA GLU A 61 6.85 -0.32 2.01
C GLU A 61 6.40 -0.52 3.44
N ALA A 62 5.26 -1.18 3.66
CA ALA A 62 4.74 -1.45 4.98
C ALA A 62 4.33 -2.92 5.10
N ARG A 63 4.63 -3.55 6.24
CA ARG A 63 4.34 -4.96 6.51
C ARG A 63 3.35 -5.12 7.65
N CYS A 64 2.40 -6.07 7.50
CA CYS A 64 1.43 -6.42 8.53
C CYS A 64 0.56 -5.24 9.00
N PHE A 65 0.08 -4.42 8.08
CA PHE A 65 -0.82 -3.32 8.39
C PHE A 65 -2.27 -3.79 8.39
N TYR A 66 -3.06 -3.33 9.34
CA TYR A 66 -4.52 -3.40 9.22
C TYR A 66 -5.01 -2.40 8.16
N GLU A 67 -6.20 -2.63 7.61
CA GLU A 67 -6.82 -1.75 6.61
C GLU A 67 -6.89 -0.27 7.05
N TYR A 68 -7.20 -0.01 8.33
CA TYR A 68 -7.24 1.36 8.86
C TYR A 68 -5.84 1.99 8.92
N GLU A 69 -4.81 1.23 9.25
CA GLU A 69 -3.42 1.72 9.26
C GLU A 69 -2.93 2.03 7.84
N CYS A 70 -3.33 1.23 6.84
CA CYS A 70 -3.11 1.56 5.43
C CYS A 70 -3.77 2.88 5.06
N THR A 71 -4.99 3.10 5.52
CA THR A 71 -5.75 4.32 5.26
C THR A 71 -5.05 5.53 5.90
N ASP A 72 -4.58 5.39 7.14
CA ASP A 72 -3.90 6.47 7.87
C ASP A 72 -2.54 6.80 7.26
N VAL A 73 -1.77 5.80 6.83
CA VAL A 73 -0.47 6.04 6.19
C VAL A 73 -0.62 6.71 4.83
N LEU A 74 -1.65 6.33 4.06
CA LEU A 74 -1.96 6.95 2.77
C LEU A 74 -2.46 8.39 2.96
N ARG A 75 -3.22 8.68 4.03
CA ARG A 75 -3.56 10.07 4.38
C ARG A 75 -2.34 10.91 4.72
N ALA A 76 -1.39 10.36 5.45
CA ALA A 76 -0.21 11.09 5.89
C ALA A 76 0.79 11.31 4.73
N ALA A 77 0.97 10.31 3.87
CA ALA A 77 1.97 10.29 2.80
C ALA A 77 1.37 10.62 1.43
N THR A 78 0.93 11.86 1.24
CA THR A 78 0.20 12.27 0.03
C THR A 78 1.07 12.33 -1.25
N ASN A 79 2.39 12.41 -1.10
CA ASN A 79 3.35 12.55 -2.22
C ASN A 79 3.96 11.22 -2.69
N LEU A 80 3.36 10.09 -2.30
CA LEU A 80 3.82 8.77 -2.73
C LEU A 80 3.80 8.62 -4.25
N VAL A 81 4.88 8.01 -4.76
CA VAL A 81 5.08 7.57 -6.16
C VAL A 81 5.07 6.05 -6.24
N TYR A 82 5.58 5.39 -5.20
CA TYR A 82 5.58 3.95 -5.02
C TYR A 82 5.02 3.59 -3.65
N CYS A 83 4.11 2.61 -3.58
CA CYS A 83 3.56 2.12 -2.33
C CYS A 83 3.34 0.61 -2.39
N LYS A 84 3.92 -0.11 -1.43
CA LYS A 84 3.72 -1.54 -1.24
C LYS A 84 3.20 -1.81 0.16
N LEU A 85 2.03 -2.39 0.24
CA LEU A 85 1.34 -2.67 1.51
C LEU A 85 1.14 -4.16 1.64
N ASN A 86 1.77 -4.77 2.64
CA ASN A 86 1.35 -6.06 3.14
C ASN A 86 0.32 -5.84 4.25
N VAL A 87 -0.89 -6.32 3.96
CA VAL A 87 -2.08 -5.99 4.74
C VAL A 87 -2.60 -7.27 5.40
N ILE A 88 -3.08 -7.15 6.63
CA ILE A 88 -3.61 -8.23 7.45
C ILE A 88 -5.07 -7.97 7.78
N GLN A 89 -5.81 -9.06 8.01
CA GLN A 89 -7.23 -8.97 8.30
C GLN A 89 -7.47 -8.27 9.64
N ASN A 90 -8.28 -7.20 9.62
CA ASN A 90 -8.82 -6.63 10.84
C ASN A 90 -10.16 -7.30 11.17
N PRO A 91 -10.30 -8.02 12.31
CA PRO A 91 -11.56 -8.65 12.70
C PRO A 91 -12.69 -7.64 12.99
N THR A 92 -12.37 -6.36 13.18
CA THR A 92 -13.33 -5.31 13.58
C THR A 92 -13.44 -4.16 12.56
N SER A 93 -13.16 -4.41 11.28
CA SER A 93 -13.14 -3.37 10.24
C SER A 93 -14.40 -2.50 10.27
N MET A 94 -14.23 -1.23 10.64
CA MET A 94 -15.19 -0.16 10.40
C MET A 94 -14.96 0.37 8.98
N ALA A 95 -16.02 0.80 8.31
CA ALA A 95 -15.93 1.36 6.97
C ALA A 95 -14.81 2.43 6.90
N ALA A 96 -13.87 2.24 5.97
CA ALA A 96 -12.74 3.14 5.83
C ALA A 96 -13.25 4.56 5.52
N ALA A 97 -12.81 5.54 6.32
CA ALA A 97 -13.02 6.94 5.98
C ALA A 97 -12.32 7.26 4.64
N SER A 98 -12.79 8.29 3.93
CA SER A 98 -12.24 8.68 2.63
C SER A 98 -10.70 8.86 2.69
N VAL A 99 -9.99 8.29 1.71
CA VAL A 99 -8.56 8.49 1.49
C VAL A 99 -8.36 9.63 0.48
N PRO A 100 -7.37 10.53 0.67
CA PRO A 100 -7.07 11.55 -0.31
C PRO A 100 -6.67 10.97 -1.66
N VAL A 101 -6.85 11.79 -2.70
CA VAL A 101 -6.41 11.47 -4.06
C VAL A 101 -4.88 11.52 -4.11
N HIS A 102 -4.23 10.43 -4.52
CA HIS A 102 -2.78 10.41 -4.70
C HIS A 102 -2.42 10.73 -6.15
N LEU A 103 -2.10 12.00 -6.40
CA LEU A 103 -1.82 12.53 -7.74
C LEU A 103 -0.52 12.02 -8.36
N HIS A 104 0.35 11.39 -7.57
CA HIS A 104 1.70 11.00 -7.98
C HIS A 104 1.96 9.49 -7.90
N LEU A 105 1.05 8.71 -7.31
CA LEU A 105 1.26 7.27 -7.08
C LEU A 105 1.16 6.52 -8.42
N ARG A 106 2.29 5.94 -8.85
CA ARG A 106 2.45 5.23 -10.13
C ARG A 106 2.45 3.72 -9.94
N ASP A 107 3.04 3.25 -8.86
CA ASP A 107 3.21 1.83 -8.59
C ASP A 107 2.56 1.48 -7.26
N PHE A 108 1.54 0.61 -7.32
CA PHE A 108 0.80 0.17 -6.14
C PHE A 108 0.78 -1.35 -6.02
N ILE A 109 1.34 -1.88 -4.95
CA ILE A 109 1.50 -3.31 -4.72
C ILE A 109 0.78 -3.69 -3.43
N LEU A 110 -0.20 -4.59 -3.52
CA LEU A 110 -0.82 -5.21 -2.36
C LEU A 110 -0.19 -6.58 -2.12
N CYS A 111 0.00 -6.95 -0.85
CA CYS A 111 0.61 -8.21 -0.44
C CYS A 111 -0.14 -8.76 0.79
N PRO A 112 -1.37 -9.28 0.65
CA PRO A 112 -2.11 -9.85 1.76
C PRO A 112 -1.36 -11.07 2.32
N GLU A 113 -1.38 -11.20 3.64
CA GLU A 113 -0.83 -12.38 4.32
C GLU A 113 -1.66 -13.64 4.03
N ASP A 114 -2.99 -13.48 3.84
CA ASP A 114 -3.90 -14.56 3.44
C ASP A 114 -4.54 -14.27 2.08
N HIS A 115 -4.22 -15.11 1.08
CA HIS A 115 -4.68 -14.99 -0.30
C HIS A 115 -6.17 -15.26 -0.52
N ASN A 116 -6.89 -15.76 0.49
CA ASN A 116 -8.33 -16.05 0.37
C ASN A 116 -9.22 -14.88 0.80
N ASN A 117 -8.64 -13.79 1.29
CA ASN A 117 -9.38 -12.72 1.94
C ASN A 117 -9.83 -11.60 0.99
N VAL A 118 -11.05 -11.08 1.21
CA VAL A 118 -11.75 -10.10 0.35
C VAL A 118 -11.62 -8.66 0.87
N TRP A 119 -11.06 -8.43 2.05
CA TRP A 119 -11.07 -7.09 2.68
C TRP A 119 -10.23 -6.04 1.94
N GLN A 120 -9.25 -6.43 1.14
CA GLN A 120 -8.40 -5.50 0.37
C GLN A 120 -9.16 -4.65 -0.67
N TRP A 121 -10.40 -5.03 -0.99
CA TRP A 121 -11.26 -4.24 -1.87
C TRP A 121 -11.83 -3.02 -1.18
N GLY A 122 -12.05 -3.04 0.14
CA GLY A 122 -12.49 -1.85 0.89
C GLY A 122 -11.48 -0.71 0.78
N LEU A 123 -10.19 -1.03 0.90
CA LEU A 123 -9.11 -0.08 0.65
C LEU A 123 -9.15 0.44 -0.79
N LEU A 124 -9.20 -0.45 -1.80
CA LEU A 124 -9.24 -0.03 -3.21
C LEU A 124 -10.46 0.84 -3.53
N ASP A 125 -11.63 0.54 -2.95
CA ASP A 125 -12.87 1.30 -3.13
C ASP A 125 -12.78 2.73 -2.60
N SER A 126 -11.90 2.98 -1.62
CA SER A 126 -11.65 4.29 -1.04
C SER A 126 -10.59 5.12 -1.81
N LEU A 127 -9.80 4.49 -2.68
CA LEU A 127 -8.66 5.12 -3.36
C LEU A 127 -9.02 5.72 -4.72
N THR A 128 -8.36 6.83 -5.07
CA THR A 128 -8.37 7.44 -6.40
C THR A 128 -6.92 7.74 -6.80
N LEU A 129 -6.41 7.03 -7.80
CA LEU A 129 -5.00 7.03 -8.17
C LEU A 129 -4.80 7.43 -9.65
N PRO A 130 -4.96 8.71 -10.02
CA PRO A 130 -4.98 9.13 -11.42
C PRO A 130 -3.66 8.97 -12.18
N ALA A 131 -2.54 8.88 -11.47
CA ALA A 131 -1.22 8.66 -12.06
C ALA A 131 -0.80 7.18 -12.12
N LEU A 132 -1.66 6.25 -11.70
CA LEU A 132 -1.31 4.84 -11.57
C LEU A 132 -0.95 4.23 -12.94
N ARG A 133 0.20 3.55 -12.98
CA ARG A 133 0.73 2.85 -14.16
C ARG A 133 0.78 1.35 -13.93
N THR A 134 1.18 0.95 -12.73
CA THR A 134 1.35 -0.46 -12.35
C THR A 134 0.53 -0.77 -11.12
N VAL A 135 -0.25 -1.85 -11.16
CA VAL A 135 -0.90 -2.39 -9.97
C VAL A 135 -0.64 -3.89 -9.86
N GLN A 136 -0.31 -4.35 -8.66
CA GLN A 136 -0.11 -5.76 -8.37
C GLN A 136 -1.04 -6.22 -7.25
N ILE A 137 -1.87 -7.22 -7.56
CA ILE A 137 -2.90 -7.76 -6.66
C ILE A 137 -2.77 -9.29 -6.59
N PRO A 138 -2.16 -9.84 -5.54
CA PRO A 138 -2.06 -11.29 -5.33
C PRO A 138 -3.34 -11.82 -4.68
N GLN A 139 -4.34 -12.17 -5.50
CA GLN A 139 -5.61 -12.72 -5.00
C GLN A 139 -6.16 -13.80 -5.91
N ARG A 140 -6.71 -14.85 -5.28
CA ARG A 140 -7.40 -15.94 -5.97
C ARG A 140 -8.71 -15.52 -6.62
N ASN A 141 -9.53 -14.79 -5.88
CA ASN A 141 -10.88 -14.38 -6.28
C ASN A 141 -10.95 -12.85 -6.35
N ILE A 142 -10.69 -12.31 -7.54
CA ILE A 142 -10.77 -10.87 -7.77
C ILE A 142 -12.23 -10.49 -8.11
N PRO A 143 -12.94 -9.69 -7.29
CA PRO A 143 -14.17 -9.02 -7.67
C PRO A 143 -13.88 -8.01 -8.78
N LEU A 144 -14.08 -8.47 -10.02
CA LEU A 144 -13.84 -7.70 -11.24
C LEU A 144 -14.61 -6.37 -11.25
N ASP A 145 -15.80 -6.33 -10.65
CA ASP A 145 -16.60 -5.12 -10.54
C ASP A 145 -15.95 -4.04 -9.66
N SER A 146 -15.37 -4.42 -8.52
CA SER A 146 -14.62 -3.49 -7.65
C SER A 146 -13.35 -3.00 -8.35
N LEU A 147 -12.62 -3.89 -9.03
CA LEU A 147 -11.44 -3.52 -9.79
C LEU A 147 -11.79 -2.55 -10.93
N ARG A 148 -12.87 -2.81 -11.66
CA ARG A 148 -13.39 -1.92 -12.71
C ARG A 148 -13.81 -0.58 -12.14
N ALA A 149 -14.55 -0.56 -11.03
CA ALA A 149 -14.99 0.67 -10.37
C ALA A 149 -13.79 1.52 -9.92
N PHE A 150 -12.76 0.88 -9.35
CA PHE A 150 -11.51 1.53 -8.97
C PHE A 150 -10.80 2.19 -10.16
N LEU A 151 -10.67 1.48 -11.28
CA LEU A 151 -10.03 2.02 -12.49
C LEU A 151 -10.84 3.17 -13.12
N LEU A 152 -12.17 3.03 -13.17
CA LEU A 152 -13.07 4.08 -13.66
C LEU A 152 -12.99 5.34 -12.79
N ARG A 153 -12.96 5.18 -11.46
CA ARG A 153 -12.83 6.30 -10.52
C ARG A 153 -11.47 6.97 -10.63
N SER A 154 -10.41 6.18 -10.75
CA SER A 154 -9.04 6.70 -10.85
C SER A 154 -8.78 7.39 -12.19
N GLN A 155 -9.49 7.02 -13.27
CA GLN A 155 -9.26 7.54 -14.63
C GLN A 155 -7.79 7.45 -15.07
N CYS A 156 -7.08 6.45 -14.57
CA CYS A 156 -5.66 6.26 -14.86
C CYS A 156 -5.45 5.54 -16.19
N THR A 157 -4.30 5.75 -16.81
CA THR A 157 -3.83 4.98 -17.97
C THR A 157 -2.98 3.81 -17.48
N LEU A 158 -3.62 2.78 -16.94
CA LEU A 158 -2.93 1.62 -16.38
C LEU A 158 -2.18 0.87 -17.49
N GLU A 159 -0.85 0.84 -17.36
CA GLU A 159 0.05 0.18 -18.31
C GLU A 159 0.17 -1.31 -18.00
N GLU A 160 0.12 -1.67 -16.71
CA GLU A 160 0.32 -3.04 -16.27
C GLU A 160 -0.55 -3.41 -15.06
N LEU A 161 -1.27 -4.51 -15.19
CA LEU A 161 -2.01 -5.19 -14.13
C LEU A 161 -1.37 -6.56 -13.89
N ARG A 162 -0.70 -6.73 -12.76
CA ARG A 162 -0.19 -8.03 -12.30
C ARG A 162 -1.14 -8.66 -11.31
N ILE A 163 -1.52 -9.88 -11.59
CA ILE A 163 -2.40 -10.67 -10.74
C ILE A 163 -1.72 -11.97 -10.43
N THR A 164 -1.50 -12.25 -9.15
CA THR A 164 -0.84 -13.48 -8.71
C THR A 164 -1.86 -14.40 -8.03
N GLY A 165 -1.94 -15.65 -8.49
CA GLY A 165 -2.78 -16.68 -7.90
C GLY A 165 -4.25 -16.65 -8.28
N ALA A 166 -4.67 -15.84 -9.27
CA ALA A 166 -6.07 -15.80 -9.69
C ALA A 166 -6.58 -17.13 -10.25
N THR A 167 -7.85 -17.41 -9.98
CA THR A 167 -8.59 -18.53 -10.59
C THR A 167 -9.09 -18.20 -12.00
N SER A 168 -9.27 -16.92 -12.30
CA SER A 168 -9.67 -16.42 -13.62
C SER A 168 -8.48 -16.32 -14.58
N THR A 169 -8.74 -16.51 -15.88
CA THR A 169 -7.73 -16.41 -16.92
C THR A 169 -7.52 -14.95 -17.36
N GLU A 170 -6.38 -14.66 -17.99
CA GLU A 170 -6.09 -13.35 -18.59
C GLU A 170 -7.19 -12.88 -19.55
N ALA A 171 -7.80 -13.80 -20.30
CA ALA A 171 -8.89 -13.50 -21.23
C ALA A 171 -10.11 -12.88 -20.54
N VAL A 172 -10.48 -13.39 -19.36
CA VAL A 172 -11.60 -12.84 -18.57
C VAL A 172 -11.28 -11.42 -18.10
N PHE A 173 -10.05 -11.17 -17.64
CA PHE A 173 -9.63 -9.83 -17.25
C PHE A 173 -9.64 -8.86 -18.43
N ARG A 174 -9.19 -9.29 -19.62
CA ARG A 174 -9.22 -8.44 -20.84
C ARG A 174 -10.62 -8.09 -21.29
N GLU A 175 -11.59 -9.00 -21.13
CA GLU A 175 -12.99 -8.72 -21.46
C GLU A 175 -13.55 -7.61 -20.57
N VAL A 176 -13.26 -7.64 -19.27
CA VAL A 176 -13.79 -6.65 -18.31
C VAL A 176 -12.99 -5.35 -18.28
N LEU A 177 -11.68 -5.43 -18.56
CA LEU A 177 -10.73 -4.33 -18.45
C LEU A 177 -10.00 -4.05 -19.78
N PRO A 178 -10.73 -3.72 -20.86
CA PRO A 178 -10.14 -3.58 -22.19
C PRO A 178 -9.16 -2.40 -22.33
N ALA A 179 -9.18 -1.45 -21.40
CA ALA A 179 -8.31 -0.27 -21.42
C ALA A 179 -6.93 -0.49 -20.78
N VAL A 180 -6.71 -1.63 -20.12
CA VAL A 180 -5.42 -1.95 -19.49
C VAL A 180 -4.43 -2.41 -20.56
N GLY A 181 -3.23 -1.84 -20.57
CA GLY A 181 -2.21 -2.17 -21.58
C GLY A 181 -1.79 -3.65 -21.52
N THR A 182 -1.13 -4.03 -20.42
CA THR A 182 -0.62 -5.37 -20.19
C THR A 182 -1.31 -5.98 -18.98
N ILE A 183 -1.80 -7.22 -19.14
CA ILE A 183 -2.33 -8.01 -18.03
C ILE A 183 -1.44 -9.23 -17.90
N VAL A 184 -0.88 -9.43 -16.71
CA VAL A 184 -0.04 -10.59 -16.39
C VAL A 184 -0.74 -11.37 -15.30
N VAL A 185 -1.12 -12.61 -15.61
CA VAL A 185 -1.70 -13.54 -14.63
C VAL A 185 -0.64 -14.60 -14.30
N GLU A 186 -0.10 -14.53 -13.10
CA GLU A 186 0.92 -15.45 -12.61
C GLU A 186 0.30 -16.49 -11.67
N PRO A 187 0.77 -17.75 -11.71
CA PRO A 187 0.36 -18.74 -10.71
C PRO A 187 0.83 -18.32 -9.31
N SER A 188 0.11 -18.74 -8.26
CA SER A 188 0.53 -18.46 -6.89
C SER A 188 1.87 -19.12 -6.61
N VAL A 189 2.93 -18.31 -6.45
CA VAL A 189 4.22 -18.81 -5.97
C VAL A 189 4.09 -18.97 -4.45
N THR A 190 4.35 -20.17 -3.95
CA THR A 190 4.19 -20.54 -2.53
C THR A 190 5.17 -19.86 -1.56
N SER A 191 6.02 -18.94 -2.02
CA SER A 191 6.90 -18.18 -1.15
C SER A 191 7.35 -16.87 -1.80
N TRP A 192 6.96 -15.74 -1.23
CA TRP A 192 7.69 -14.49 -1.40
C TRP A 192 9.00 -14.58 -0.61
N PRO A 193 10.15 -14.16 -1.17
CA PRO A 193 11.39 -14.10 -0.40
C PRO A 193 11.21 -13.15 0.78
N ILE A 194 11.51 -13.66 1.99
CA ILE A 194 11.41 -12.97 3.28
C ILE A 194 12.45 -11.86 3.39
#